data_AF-A0A432INH3-F1
#
_entry.id   AF-A0A432INH3-F1
#
_cell.length_a   1.000
_cell.length_b   1.000
_cell.length_c   1.000
_cell.angle_alpha   90.00
_cell.angle_beta   90.00
_cell.angle_gamma   90.00
#
_symmetry.space_group_name_H-M   'P 1'
#
loop_
_entity.id
_entity.type
_entity.pdbx_description
1 polymer ?
#
loop_
_entity_poly.entity_id
_entity_poly.type
_entity_poly.pdbx_seq_one_letter_code
_entity_poly.pdbx_strand_id
1 'polypeptide(L)'
;MNHLHQKSSIPFPLGFALLIVALLFASSPAAAQPPPPLFEECGIFEDDPFGTGCILFSAYAFPGETFIVDLGSTAAPADGTEALLTGFQVACVGICFPTSCILNATFELSCSGNPPPPEFIRGDCNNDATFNIADVIFHLFWLFASGPPPPCQNACDFDSGLSSDVADAVMMLSTLFTGGGPPAPPWPSCGIDPVAPIMPDCLNPICP
;
A
#
# COMPACT_ATOMS: atom_id res chain seq x y z
N MET A 1 6.80 96.18 27.44
CA MET A 1 5.69 95.89 26.49
C MET A 1 5.82 94.43 26.10
N ASN A 2 4.81 93.65 26.48
CA ASN A 2 4.74 92.19 26.41
C ASN A 2 4.69 91.70 24.97
N HIS A 3 5.40 90.62 24.65
CA HIS A 3 4.90 89.63 23.71
C HIS A 3 5.20 88.22 24.21
N LEU A 4 4.12 87.55 24.60
CA LEU A 4 4.02 86.14 24.95
C LEU A 4 4.37 85.29 23.73
N HIS A 5 5.25 84.30 23.90
CA HIS A 5 5.25 83.09 23.06
C HIS A 5 5.26 81.86 23.96
N GLN A 6 4.06 81.44 24.30
CA GLN A 6 3.74 80.14 24.86
C GLN A 6 3.87 79.09 23.74
N LYS A 7 4.88 78.22 23.81
CA LYS A 7 4.98 77.06 22.92
C LYS A 7 4.62 75.81 23.73
N SER A 8 3.39 75.36 23.49
CA SER A 8 2.77 74.15 24.03
C SER A 8 3.63 72.91 23.76
N SER A 9 4.06 72.23 24.81
CA SER A 9 4.65 70.90 24.78
C SER A 9 3.54 69.86 24.67
N ILE A 10 3.35 69.34 23.46
CA ILE A 10 2.43 68.23 23.15
C ILE A 10 3.08 66.92 23.64
N PRO A 11 2.41 66.11 24.48
CA PRO A 11 2.92 64.80 24.85
C PRO A 11 2.69 63.81 23.69
N PHE A 12 3.77 63.23 23.17
CA PHE A 12 3.71 62.11 22.23
C PHE A 12 3.11 60.88 22.93
N PRO A 13 2.03 60.25 22.42
CA PRO A 13 1.49 59.05 23.03
C PRO A 13 2.39 57.85 22.68
N LEU A 14 2.97 57.22 23.71
CA LEU A 14 3.75 55.97 23.62
C LEU A 14 2.93 54.76 23.08
N GLY A 15 1.64 54.92 22.79
CA GLY A 15 0.76 53.83 22.37
C GLY A 15 0.85 53.43 20.89
N PHE A 16 1.47 54.24 20.02
CA PHE A 16 1.48 53.95 18.58
C PHE A 16 2.66 53.07 18.13
N ALA A 17 3.73 53.01 18.92
CA ALA A 17 4.93 52.24 18.58
C ALA A 17 4.74 50.72 18.77
N LEU A 18 3.86 50.28 19.67
CA LEU A 18 3.62 48.85 19.92
C LEU A 18 2.75 48.18 18.84
N LEU A 19 1.87 48.95 18.18
CA LEU A 19 0.97 48.41 17.15
C LEU A 19 1.71 48.15 15.83
N ILE A 20 2.74 48.94 15.52
CA ILE A 20 3.52 48.80 14.28
C ILE A 20 4.49 47.61 14.35
N VAL A 21 5.01 47.28 15.54
CA VAL A 21 5.88 46.09 15.71
C VAL A 21 5.09 44.79 15.62
N ALA A 22 3.82 44.75 16.05
CA ALA A 22 2.96 43.57 15.91
C ALA A 22 2.52 43.29 14.46
N LEU A 23 2.45 44.32 13.60
CA LEU A 23 2.09 44.18 12.18
C LEU A 23 3.28 43.80 11.28
N LEU A 24 4.53 43.88 11.77
CA LEU A 24 5.73 43.52 11.00
C LEU A 24 6.15 42.05 11.14
N PHE A 25 5.48 41.26 12.00
CA PHE A 25 5.71 39.81 12.11
C PHE A 25 4.60 38.95 11.47
N ALA A 26 3.58 39.56 10.85
CA ALA A 26 2.42 38.84 10.33
C ALA A 26 2.44 38.53 8.82
N SER A 27 3.61 38.61 8.17
CA SER A 27 3.73 38.24 6.76
C SER A 27 5.12 37.74 6.43
N SER A 28 5.53 36.63 7.07
CA SER A 28 6.37 35.70 6.32
C SER A 28 5.51 35.24 5.14
N PRO A 29 5.92 35.41 3.87
CA PRO A 29 5.25 34.71 2.80
C PRO A 29 5.31 33.24 3.20
N ALA A 30 4.16 32.56 3.26
CA ALA A 30 4.13 31.11 3.35
C ALA A 30 5.13 30.64 2.29
N ALA A 31 6.28 30.10 2.72
CA ALA A 31 7.27 29.61 1.80
C ALA A 31 6.51 28.64 0.90
N ALA A 32 6.36 28.98 -0.38
CA ALA A 32 5.64 28.16 -1.33
C ALA A 32 6.23 26.77 -1.16
N GLN A 33 5.45 25.85 -0.61
CA GLN A 33 5.93 24.50 -0.38
C GLN A 33 6.38 24.00 -1.76
N PRO A 34 7.54 23.34 -1.87
CA PRO A 34 7.95 22.77 -3.14
C PRO A 34 6.79 21.94 -3.68
N PRO A 35 6.55 21.95 -5.00
CA PRO A 35 5.48 21.14 -5.58
C PRO A 35 5.67 19.70 -5.11
N PRO A 36 4.58 18.99 -4.77
CA PRO A 36 4.68 17.60 -4.36
C PRO A 36 5.41 16.79 -5.44
N PRO A 37 6.23 15.80 -5.05
CA PRO A 37 6.95 14.97 -6.01
C PRO A 37 5.95 14.31 -6.97
N LEU A 38 6.32 14.30 -8.25
CA LEU A 38 5.61 13.53 -9.27
C LEU A 38 5.82 12.05 -8.96
N PHE A 39 4.72 11.30 -8.98
CA PHE A 39 4.68 9.86 -8.90
C PHE A 39 4.39 9.33 -10.30
N GLU A 40 5.22 8.43 -10.81
CA GLU A 40 5.02 7.78 -12.10
C GLU A 40 5.63 6.38 -12.02
N GLU A 41 4.84 5.43 -11.55
CA GLU A 41 5.32 4.08 -11.27
C GLU A 41 4.33 3.03 -11.73
N CYS A 42 4.89 1.93 -12.22
CA CYS A 42 4.15 0.72 -12.49
C CYS A 42 3.73 0.03 -11.19
N GLY A 43 2.57 -0.59 -11.20
CA GLY A 43 2.06 -1.29 -10.05
C GLY A 43 0.73 -1.97 -10.31
N ILE A 44 0.14 -2.47 -9.24
CA ILE A 44 -1.12 -3.21 -9.25
C ILE A 44 -2.14 -2.49 -8.36
N PHE A 45 -3.40 -2.44 -8.81
CA PHE A 45 -4.51 -2.01 -7.97
C PHE A 45 -4.94 -3.15 -7.06
N GLU A 46 -5.14 -2.83 -5.78
CA GLU A 46 -5.50 -3.79 -4.75
C GLU A 46 -6.90 -3.53 -4.20
N ASP A 47 -7.61 -4.60 -3.87
CA ASP A 47 -8.84 -4.54 -3.11
C ASP A 47 -8.61 -3.99 -1.69
N ASP A 48 -9.56 -3.21 -1.21
CA ASP A 48 -9.55 -2.68 0.15
C ASP A 48 -9.93 -3.78 1.16
N PRO A 49 -8.99 -4.30 1.99
CA PRO A 49 -9.25 -5.43 2.88
C PRO A 49 -10.26 -5.09 3.98
N PHE A 50 -10.50 -3.81 4.26
CA PHE A 50 -11.46 -3.36 5.26
C PHE A 50 -12.81 -2.97 4.67
N GLY A 51 -12.97 -3.05 3.34
CA GLY A 51 -14.22 -2.68 2.65
C GLY A 51 -14.63 -1.24 2.88
N THR A 52 -13.68 -0.36 3.19
CA THR A 52 -13.90 1.08 3.41
C THR A 52 -14.08 1.86 2.10
N GLY A 53 -13.84 1.23 0.95
CA GLY A 53 -14.00 1.81 -0.38
C GLY A 53 -12.81 2.63 -0.84
N CYS A 54 -11.64 2.45 -0.23
CA CYS A 54 -10.41 3.07 -0.70
C CYS A 54 -9.88 2.40 -1.96
N ILE A 55 -9.22 3.19 -2.80
CA ILE A 55 -8.48 2.68 -3.95
C ILE A 55 -7.04 2.54 -3.50
N LEU A 56 -6.54 1.31 -3.51
CA LEU A 56 -5.19 0.97 -3.09
C LEU A 56 -4.35 0.64 -4.33
N PHE A 57 -3.06 0.98 -4.27
CA PHE A 57 -2.11 0.71 -5.33
C PHE A 57 -0.75 0.37 -4.76
N SER A 58 -0.18 -0.74 -5.20
CA SER A 58 1.17 -1.18 -4.82
C SER A 58 2.12 -1.03 -5.99
N ALA A 59 3.09 -0.14 -5.84
CA ALA A 59 4.04 0.16 -6.88
C ALA A 59 5.23 -0.81 -6.86
N TYR A 60 5.63 -1.29 -8.04
CA TYR A 60 6.72 -2.26 -8.20
C TYR A 60 8.07 -1.72 -7.73
N ALA A 61 8.28 -0.41 -7.80
CA ALA A 61 9.49 0.24 -7.29
C ALA A 61 9.56 0.28 -5.75
N PHE A 62 8.43 0.07 -5.06
CA PHE A 62 8.30 0.18 -3.60
C PHE A 62 7.61 -1.06 -3.01
N PRO A 63 8.25 -2.24 -3.05
CA PRO A 63 7.66 -3.48 -2.54
C PRO A 63 7.33 -3.35 -1.05
N GLY A 64 6.12 -3.75 -0.67
CA GLY A 64 5.60 -3.64 0.71
C GLY A 64 5.05 -2.25 1.08
N GLU A 65 5.07 -1.27 0.17
CA GLU A 65 4.39 0.01 0.38
C GLU A 65 3.13 0.11 -0.50
N THR A 66 1.98 0.26 0.16
CA THR A 66 0.70 0.54 -0.49
C THR A 66 0.38 2.03 -0.44
N PHE A 67 -0.10 2.57 -1.54
CA PHE A 67 -0.53 3.97 -1.67
C PHE A 67 -2.05 4.07 -1.72
N ILE A 68 -2.64 5.06 -1.05
CA ILE A 68 -4.02 5.47 -1.35
C ILE A 68 -4.01 6.29 -2.63
N VAL A 69 -4.91 5.99 -3.55
CA VAL A 69 -5.02 6.69 -4.83
C VAL A 69 -6.32 7.50 -4.88
N ASP A 70 -6.21 8.78 -5.21
CA ASP A 70 -7.35 9.62 -5.61
C ASP A 70 -7.39 9.74 -7.13
N LEU A 71 -8.23 8.92 -7.75
CA LEU A 71 -8.51 8.93 -9.19
C LEU A 71 -9.53 10.03 -9.60
N GLY A 72 -9.98 10.86 -8.67
CA GLY A 72 -11.01 11.86 -8.88
C GLY A 72 -12.33 11.24 -9.32
N SER A 73 -12.80 11.59 -10.53
CA SER A 73 -14.03 11.03 -11.12
C SER A 73 -13.81 9.75 -11.92
N THR A 74 -12.55 9.31 -12.08
CA THR A 74 -12.22 8.11 -12.85
C THR A 74 -12.56 6.89 -12.01
N ALA A 75 -13.26 5.92 -12.60
CA ALA A 75 -13.57 4.67 -11.93
C ALA A 75 -12.28 3.87 -11.67
N ALA A 76 -12.15 3.31 -10.47
CA ALA A 76 -11.11 2.35 -10.18
C ALA A 76 -11.23 1.14 -11.12
N PRO A 77 -10.10 0.59 -11.60
CA PRO A 77 -10.13 -0.69 -12.30
C PRO A 77 -10.43 -1.84 -11.31
N ALA A 78 -10.58 -3.05 -11.84
CA ALA A 78 -10.77 -4.23 -11.00
C ALA A 78 -9.52 -4.52 -10.17
N ASP A 79 -9.70 -5.21 -9.04
CA ASP A 79 -8.59 -5.77 -8.27
C ASP A 79 -7.64 -6.59 -9.15
N GLY A 80 -6.35 -6.52 -8.84
CA GLY A 80 -5.29 -7.17 -9.61
C GLY A 80 -4.98 -6.51 -10.95
N THR A 81 -5.59 -5.36 -11.29
CA THR A 81 -5.28 -4.67 -12.55
C THR A 81 -3.90 -4.02 -12.49
N GLU A 82 -2.99 -4.43 -13.37
CA GLU A 82 -1.71 -3.78 -13.56
C GLU A 82 -1.85 -2.48 -14.37
N ALA A 83 -1.21 -1.41 -13.91
CA ALA A 83 -1.19 -0.13 -14.60
C ALA A 83 0.06 0.70 -14.28
N LEU A 84 0.38 1.62 -15.18
CA LEU A 84 1.25 2.76 -14.87
C LEU A 84 0.39 3.82 -14.18
N LEU A 85 0.71 4.19 -12.95
CA LEU A 85 0.02 5.23 -12.19
C LEU A 85 0.84 6.52 -12.19
N THR A 86 0.21 7.63 -12.59
CA THR A 86 0.81 8.96 -12.59
C THR A 86 0.02 9.91 -11.69
N GLY A 87 0.69 10.68 -10.84
CA GLY A 87 0.03 11.68 -9.97
C GLY A 87 1.00 12.44 -9.08
N PHE A 88 0.51 12.97 -7.96
CA PHE A 88 1.32 13.70 -7.00
C PHE A 88 1.35 12.97 -5.65
N GLN A 89 2.54 12.52 -5.24
CA GLN A 89 2.71 11.87 -3.95
C GLN A 89 2.73 12.92 -2.84
N VAL A 90 1.86 12.74 -1.85
CA VAL A 90 1.76 13.59 -0.66
C VAL A 90 1.70 12.74 0.60
N ALA A 91 2.21 13.27 1.71
CA ALA A 91 1.96 12.69 3.01
C ALA A 91 0.49 12.92 3.39
N CYS A 92 -0.21 11.87 3.81
CA CYS A 92 -1.61 11.95 4.20
C CYS A 92 -1.89 11.05 5.41
N VAL A 93 -2.97 11.34 6.12
CA VAL A 93 -3.47 10.48 7.20
C VAL A 93 -4.87 10.04 6.77
N GLY A 94 -4.96 8.83 6.22
CA GLY A 94 -6.20 8.26 5.70
C GLY A 94 -6.99 7.47 6.74
N ILE A 95 -8.27 7.21 6.43
CA ILE A 95 -9.12 6.25 7.16
C ILE A 95 -8.65 4.81 6.86
N CYS A 96 -8.12 4.61 5.66
CA CYS A 96 -7.34 3.46 5.23
C CYS A 96 -5.88 3.80 5.55
N PHE A 97 -5.12 2.94 6.21
CA PHE A 97 -3.82 3.33 6.79
C PHE A 97 -2.63 3.05 5.84
N PRO A 98 -2.34 3.94 4.89
CA PRO A 98 -0.95 4.30 4.60
C PRO A 98 -0.64 5.78 4.86
N THR A 99 0.65 6.10 5.03
CA THR A 99 1.16 7.47 5.29
C THR A 99 1.33 8.31 4.01
N SER A 100 1.10 7.70 2.83
CA SER A 100 1.33 8.29 1.51
C SER A 100 0.10 8.14 0.62
N CYS A 101 -0.30 9.23 -0.05
CA CYS A 101 -1.40 9.28 -1.02
C CYS A 101 -0.90 9.79 -2.36
N ILE A 102 -1.48 9.29 -3.46
CA ILE A 102 -1.29 9.82 -4.81
C ILE A 102 -2.54 10.61 -5.20
N LEU A 103 -2.42 11.94 -5.25
CA LEU A 103 -3.53 12.84 -5.61
C LEU A 103 -3.54 13.17 -7.10
N ASN A 104 -4.73 13.49 -7.61
CA ASN A 104 -4.98 13.78 -9.03
C ASN A 104 -4.40 12.69 -9.93
N ALA A 105 -4.58 11.45 -9.53
CA ALA A 105 -3.96 10.32 -10.18
C ALA A 105 -4.71 9.94 -11.46
N THR A 106 -3.95 9.51 -12.45
CA THR A 106 -4.43 8.88 -13.68
C THR A 106 -3.66 7.58 -13.90
N PHE A 107 -4.25 6.62 -14.62
CA PHE A 107 -3.59 5.37 -14.91
C PHE A 107 -3.68 5.00 -16.39
N GLU A 108 -2.68 4.25 -16.86
CA GLU A 108 -2.66 3.64 -18.19
C GLU A 108 -2.40 2.14 -18.07
N LEU A 109 -3.14 1.32 -18.82
CA LEU A 109 -3.03 -0.15 -18.80
C LEU A 109 -1.77 -0.69 -19.51
N SER A 110 -0.84 0.18 -19.88
CA SER A 110 0.44 -0.17 -20.47
C SER A 110 1.54 -0.03 -19.42
N CYS A 111 1.63 -1.01 -18.53
CA CYS A 111 2.77 -1.12 -17.63
C CYS A 111 3.92 -1.87 -18.33
N SER A 112 5.12 -1.28 -18.33
CA SER A 112 6.34 -1.90 -18.88
C SER A 112 7.39 -2.24 -17.81
N GLY A 113 7.04 -2.08 -16.53
CA GLY A 113 7.86 -2.49 -15.40
C GLY A 113 7.87 -4.00 -15.22
N ASN A 114 8.96 -4.54 -14.66
CA ASN A 114 8.95 -5.91 -14.17
C ASN A 114 8.32 -5.91 -12.77
N PRO A 115 7.21 -6.63 -12.54
CA PRO A 115 6.69 -6.80 -11.18
C PRO A 115 7.76 -7.43 -10.28
N PRO A 116 7.79 -7.07 -8.98
CA PRO A 116 8.61 -7.82 -8.04
C PRO A 116 8.18 -9.29 -8.09
N PRO A 117 9.11 -10.24 -7.88
CA PRO A 117 8.71 -11.63 -7.73
C PRO A 117 7.72 -11.71 -6.56
N PRO A 118 6.53 -12.28 -6.74
CA PRO A 118 5.57 -12.38 -5.66
C PRO A 118 6.10 -13.20 -4.49
N GLU A 119 5.66 -12.79 -3.31
CA GLU A 119 5.98 -13.41 -2.05
C GLU A 119 4.73 -14.08 -1.49
N PHE A 120 4.90 -15.27 -0.93
CA PHE A 120 3.82 -16.01 -0.28
C PHE A 120 4.39 -16.86 0.86
N ILE A 121 3.51 -17.45 1.67
CA ILE A 121 3.85 -18.48 2.66
C ILE A 121 3.42 -19.84 2.10
N ARG A 122 4.35 -20.78 1.91
CA ARG A 122 3.99 -22.12 1.44
C ARG A 122 3.16 -22.85 2.49
N GLY A 123 2.03 -23.38 2.05
CA GLY A 123 1.01 -23.99 2.89
C GLY A 123 -0.15 -23.05 3.25
N ASP A 124 -0.04 -21.74 3.02
CA ASP A 124 -1.14 -20.77 3.24
C ASP A 124 -2.02 -20.66 1.98
N CYS A 125 -2.91 -21.64 1.81
CA CYS A 125 -3.75 -21.76 0.63
C CYS A 125 -4.92 -20.77 0.60
N ASN A 126 -5.44 -20.43 1.79
CA ASN A 126 -6.57 -19.53 1.91
C ASN A 126 -6.14 -18.07 2.10
N ASN A 127 -4.82 -17.81 2.13
CA ASN A 127 -4.21 -16.49 2.21
C ASN A 127 -4.54 -15.76 3.51
N ASP A 128 -4.60 -16.49 4.64
CA ASP A 128 -4.91 -15.93 5.97
C ASP A 128 -3.66 -15.63 6.82
N ALA A 129 -2.48 -15.70 6.21
CA ALA A 129 -1.14 -15.52 6.78
C ALA A 129 -0.74 -16.62 7.79
N THR A 130 -1.49 -17.72 7.86
CA THR A 130 -1.19 -18.83 8.77
C THR A 130 -1.33 -20.19 8.09
N PHE A 131 -0.36 -21.08 8.31
CA PHE A 131 -0.50 -22.47 7.87
C PHE A 131 -1.23 -23.31 8.95
N ASN A 132 -2.46 -23.74 8.65
CA ASN A 132 -3.29 -24.55 9.52
C ASN A 132 -4.21 -25.52 8.73
N ILE A 133 -5.21 -26.12 9.40
CA ILE A 133 -6.11 -27.11 8.77
C ILE A 133 -7.08 -26.49 7.76
N ALA A 134 -7.39 -25.19 7.89
CA ALA A 134 -8.24 -24.45 6.97
C ALA A 134 -7.64 -24.42 5.56
N ASP A 135 -6.32 -24.34 5.44
CA ASP A 135 -5.61 -24.39 4.16
C ASP A 135 -5.81 -25.71 3.42
N VAL A 136 -5.70 -26.83 4.15
CA VAL A 136 -5.93 -28.15 3.58
C VAL A 136 -7.37 -28.29 3.08
N ILE A 137 -8.33 -27.79 3.87
CA ILE A 137 -9.74 -27.81 3.51
C ILE A 137 -9.97 -26.95 2.26
N PHE A 138 -9.38 -25.76 2.21
CA PHE A 138 -9.47 -24.86 1.07
C PHE A 138 -8.91 -25.53 -0.20
N HIS A 139 -7.71 -26.10 -0.12
CA HIS A 139 -7.04 -26.79 -1.23
C HIS A 139 -7.90 -27.94 -1.78
N LEU A 140 -8.39 -28.82 -0.90
CA LEU A 140 -9.26 -29.94 -1.31
C LEU A 140 -10.61 -29.48 -1.86
N PHE A 141 -11.16 -28.39 -1.33
CA PHE A 141 -12.41 -27.81 -1.81
C PHE A 141 -12.25 -27.27 -3.24
N TRP A 142 -11.14 -26.58 -3.52
CA TRP A 142 -10.78 -26.16 -4.87
C TRP A 142 -10.59 -27.36 -5.81
N LEU A 143 -9.80 -28.36 -5.43
CA LEU A 143 -9.51 -29.52 -6.29
C LEU A 143 -10.73 -30.38 -6.63
N PHE A 144 -11.62 -30.62 -5.67
CA PHE A 144 -12.63 -31.68 -5.78
C PHE A 144 -14.08 -31.25 -5.64
N ALA A 145 -14.34 -30.02 -5.20
CA ALA A 145 -15.69 -29.58 -4.86
C ALA A 145 -16.08 -28.24 -5.51
N SER A 146 -15.40 -27.89 -6.61
CA SER A 146 -15.65 -26.65 -7.36
C SER A 146 -15.55 -25.39 -6.49
N GLY A 147 -14.66 -25.43 -5.50
CA GLY A 147 -14.28 -24.26 -4.72
C GLY A 147 -13.59 -23.20 -5.58
N PRO A 148 -13.49 -21.97 -5.08
CA PRO A 148 -12.74 -20.92 -5.75
C PRO A 148 -11.26 -21.34 -5.88
N PRO A 149 -10.56 -20.89 -6.94
CA PRO A 149 -9.11 -21.05 -7.02
C PRO A 149 -8.41 -20.34 -5.86
N PRO A 150 -7.25 -20.87 -5.38
CA PRO A 150 -6.47 -20.19 -4.37
C PRO A 150 -5.96 -18.84 -4.89
N PRO A 151 -5.82 -17.83 -4.01
CA PRO A 151 -5.19 -16.56 -4.37
C PRO A 151 -3.76 -16.76 -4.88
N CYS A 152 -3.05 -17.80 -4.43
CA CYS A 152 -1.74 -18.16 -4.95
C CYS A 152 -1.61 -19.68 -5.05
N GLN A 153 -1.58 -20.23 -6.27
CA GLN A 153 -1.37 -21.68 -6.46
C GLN A 153 -0.02 -22.16 -5.93
N ASN A 154 1.04 -21.35 -6.01
CA ASN A 154 2.34 -21.73 -5.45
C ASN A 154 2.29 -21.90 -3.92
N ALA A 155 1.36 -21.26 -3.21
CA ALA A 155 1.16 -21.48 -1.78
C ALA A 155 0.54 -22.86 -1.50
N CYS A 156 -0.28 -23.38 -2.41
CA CYS A 156 -0.92 -24.70 -2.30
C CYS A 156 -0.10 -25.87 -2.85
N ASP A 157 0.87 -25.60 -3.73
CA ASP A 157 1.89 -26.57 -4.13
C ASP A 157 2.88 -26.76 -2.96
N PHE A 158 2.61 -27.71 -2.06
CA PHE A 158 3.31 -27.87 -0.79
C PHE A 158 4.72 -28.44 -0.96
N ASP A 159 4.93 -29.26 -1.99
CA ASP A 159 6.22 -29.87 -2.32
C ASP A 159 7.03 -29.12 -3.40
N SER A 160 6.45 -28.06 -3.97
CA SER A 160 7.04 -27.27 -5.06
C SER A 160 7.23 -28.07 -6.36
N GLY A 161 6.36 -29.04 -6.60
CA GLY A 161 6.36 -29.95 -7.75
C GLY A 161 5.84 -29.34 -9.06
N LEU A 162 5.41 -28.07 -9.05
CA LEU A 162 4.73 -27.36 -10.15
C LEU A 162 3.31 -27.85 -10.43
N SER A 163 2.73 -28.61 -9.52
CA SER A 163 1.36 -29.08 -9.61
C SER A 163 0.74 -29.14 -8.23
N SER A 164 -0.30 -28.33 -8.01
CA SER A 164 -1.10 -28.41 -6.80
C SER A 164 -2.10 -29.57 -6.93
N ASP A 165 -1.89 -30.66 -6.21
CA ASP A 165 -2.70 -31.87 -6.26
C ASP A 165 -2.97 -32.48 -4.87
N VAL A 166 -3.50 -33.71 -4.84
CA VAL A 166 -3.87 -34.38 -3.57
C VAL A 166 -2.66 -34.78 -2.72
N ALA A 167 -1.48 -34.96 -3.32
CA ALA A 167 -0.24 -35.26 -2.59
C ALA A 167 0.14 -34.09 -1.68
N ASP A 168 -0.06 -32.85 -2.13
CA ASP A 168 0.15 -31.65 -1.30
C ASP A 168 -0.72 -31.69 -0.06
N ALA A 169 -2.02 -31.96 -0.21
CA ALA A 169 -2.95 -32.05 0.91
C ALA A 169 -2.54 -33.14 1.91
N VAL A 170 -2.04 -34.28 1.42
CA VAL A 170 -1.52 -35.37 2.29
C VAL A 170 -0.27 -34.90 3.04
N MET A 171 0.64 -34.18 2.38
CA MET A 171 1.86 -33.65 3.02
C MET A 171 1.55 -32.56 4.04
N MET A 172 0.59 -31.67 3.75
CA MET A 172 0.10 -30.67 4.70
C MET A 172 -0.44 -31.35 5.96
N LEU A 173 -1.34 -32.34 5.82
CA LEU A 173 -1.89 -33.09 6.95
C LEU A 173 -0.82 -33.84 7.74
N SER A 174 0.14 -34.44 7.03
CA SER A 174 1.28 -35.13 7.64
C SER A 174 2.10 -34.17 8.52
N THR A 175 2.37 -32.96 8.00
CA THR A 175 3.09 -31.90 8.72
C THR A 175 2.31 -31.43 9.94
N LEU A 176 1.01 -31.17 9.80
CA LEU A 176 0.16 -30.65 10.88
C LEU A 176 -0.06 -31.64 12.03
N PHE A 177 -0.22 -32.93 11.73
CA PHE A 177 -0.71 -33.90 12.73
C PHE A 177 0.24 -35.04 13.07
N THR A 178 1.20 -35.34 12.20
CA THR A 178 2.10 -36.50 12.38
C THR A 178 3.58 -36.15 12.43
N GLY A 179 3.91 -34.85 12.44
CA GLY A 179 5.29 -34.39 12.46
C GLY A 179 6.02 -34.63 11.14
N GLY A 180 5.29 -34.54 10.01
CA GLY A 180 5.90 -34.45 8.69
C GLY A 180 6.90 -33.30 8.60
N GLY A 181 7.82 -33.38 7.63
CA GLY A 181 8.81 -32.33 7.40
C GLY A 181 8.17 -31.00 7.03
N PRO A 182 8.89 -29.86 7.18
CA PRO A 182 8.39 -28.57 6.74
C PRO A 182 8.13 -28.56 5.22
N PRO A 183 7.25 -27.68 4.72
CA PRO A 183 7.06 -27.49 3.28
C PRO A 183 8.35 -27.02 2.61
N ALA A 184 8.36 -27.07 1.27
CA ALA A 184 9.39 -26.40 0.51
C ALA A 184 9.41 -24.88 0.82
N PRO A 185 10.56 -24.18 0.70
CA PRO A 185 10.58 -22.72 0.82
C PRO A 185 9.63 -22.07 -0.21
N PRO A 186 8.98 -20.94 0.05
CA PRO A 186 9.13 -20.04 1.21
C PRO A 186 8.27 -20.46 2.42
N TRP A 187 8.91 -20.74 3.56
CA TRP A 187 8.24 -21.06 4.84
C TRP A 187 9.25 -20.92 6.00
N PRO A 188 8.85 -20.51 7.22
CA PRO A 188 7.50 -20.15 7.68
C PRO A 188 7.11 -18.69 7.44
N SER A 189 8.02 -17.91 6.88
CA SER A 189 7.79 -16.50 6.57
C SER A 189 7.53 -16.32 5.08
N CYS A 190 6.92 -15.18 4.73
CA CYS A 190 6.82 -14.77 3.34
C CYS A 190 8.18 -14.74 2.67
N GLY A 191 8.18 -15.07 1.40
CA GLY A 191 9.33 -14.92 0.55
C GLY A 191 9.08 -15.44 -0.85
N ILE A 192 10.14 -15.34 -1.65
CA ILE A 192 10.14 -15.75 -3.05
C ILE A 192 10.46 -17.24 -3.13
N ASP A 193 9.77 -17.95 -4.03
CA ASP A 193 10.12 -19.32 -4.38
C ASP A 193 11.50 -19.38 -5.07
N PRO A 194 12.50 -20.08 -4.50
CA PRO A 194 13.84 -20.14 -5.08
C PRO A 194 13.96 -21.11 -6.27
N VAL A 195 12.95 -21.95 -6.53
CA VAL A 195 13.04 -23.09 -7.46
C VAL A 195 11.97 -23.05 -8.54
N ALA A 196 10.72 -22.71 -8.21
CA ALA A 196 9.63 -22.77 -9.16
C ALA A 196 9.48 -21.46 -9.97
N PRO A 197 9.10 -21.54 -11.25
CA PRO A 197 8.47 -20.41 -11.92
C PRO A 197 7.21 -20.02 -11.15
N ILE A 198 7.11 -18.73 -10.93
CA ILE A 198 5.99 -18.11 -10.24
C ILE A 198 4.76 -18.16 -11.14
N MET A 199 3.62 -18.60 -10.59
CA MET A 199 2.34 -18.52 -11.30
C MET A 199 1.77 -17.09 -11.25
N PRO A 200 1.09 -16.62 -12.31
CA PRO A 200 0.58 -15.25 -12.38
C PRO A 200 -0.51 -14.90 -11.34
N ASP A 201 -1.07 -15.89 -10.66
CA ASP A 201 -2.11 -15.68 -9.64
C ASP A 201 -1.52 -15.19 -8.31
N CYS A 202 -0.26 -15.51 -8.03
CA CYS A 202 0.41 -15.10 -6.79
C CYS A 202 0.74 -13.60 -6.69
N LEU A 203 0.18 -12.72 -7.52
CA LEU A 203 0.54 -11.28 -7.53
C LEU A 203 0.01 -10.49 -6.32
N ASN A 204 -0.86 -11.06 -5.48
CA ASN A 204 -1.38 -10.40 -4.27
C ASN A 204 -1.66 -11.37 -3.09
N PRO A 205 -0.67 -12.11 -2.55
CA PRO A 205 -0.86 -12.90 -1.34
C PRO A 205 -0.74 -11.96 -0.13
N ILE A 206 -1.50 -12.18 0.92
CA ILE A 206 -1.40 -11.47 2.19
C ILE A 206 -0.05 -11.87 2.79
N CYS A 207 0.96 -11.08 2.44
CA CYS A 207 2.23 -11.03 3.10
C CYS A 207 2.22 -9.82 4.05
N PRO A 208 2.47 -10.01 5.35
CA PRO A 208 2.46 -8.93 6.33
C PRO A 208 3.57 -7.90 6.13
#